data_AF-A0A377ZYP5-F1
#
_entry.id   AF-A0A377ZYP5-F1
#
_cell.length_a   1.000
_cell.length_b   1.000
_cell.length_c   1.000
_cell.angle_alpha   90.00
_cell.angle_beta   90.00
_cell.angle_gamma   90.00
#
_symmetry.space_group_name_H-M   'P 1'
#
loop_
_entity.id
_entity.type
_entity.pdbx_description
1 polymer ?
#
loop_
_entity_poly.entity_id
_entity_poly.type
_entity_poly.pdbx_seq_one_letter_code
_entity_poly.pdbx_strand_id
1 'polypeptide(L)'
;MIEQDSDYALLTEIAVAYYDQEQTQEEIAKRFGISRIKVGRLLKKARQEGIVEISVKYHPVFSSQIEQQFISHFGIKRALIALDHHDEDEQRQQVAALVSNYLAGVLKTI
;
A
#
# COMPACT_ATOMS: atom_id res chain seq x y z
N MET A 1 -18.96 3.11 -22.39
CA MET A 1 -17.67 3.60 -21.87
C MET A 1 -17.80 4.76 -20.87
N ILE A 2 -18.88 5.57 -20.88
CA ILE A 2 -18.99 6.77 -20.02
C ILE A 2 -19.26 6.44 -18.52
N GLU A 3 -19.90 5.31 -18.20
CA GLU A 3 -20.25 4.97 -16.80
C GLU A 3 -19.03 4.57 -15.94
N GLN A 4 -18.00 3.95 -16.53
CA GLN A 4 -16.81 3.54 -15.78
C GLN A 4 -15.99 4.74 -15.27
N ASP A 5 -15.86 5.81 -16.07
CA ASP A 5 -15.13 7.03 -15.68
C ASP A 5 -15.80 7.74 -14.49
N SER A 6 -17.14 7.77 -14.45
CA SER A 6 -17.87 8.39 -13.35
C SER A 6 -17.69 7.65 -12.03
N ASP A 7 -17.66 6.32 -12.07
CA ASP A 7 -17.45 5.48 -10.90
C ASP A 7 -16.01 5.62 -10.37
N TYR A 8 -15.02 5.69 -11.27
CA TYR A 8 -13.62 5.86 -10.93
C TYR A 8 -13.34 7.24 -10.31
N ALA A 9 -13.95 8.30 -10.87
CA ALA A 9 -13.85 9.65 -10.33
C ALA A 9 -14.41 9.74 -8.89
N LEU A 10 -15.60 9.17 -8.63
CA LEU A 10 -16.20 9.16 -7.30
C LEU A 10 -15.36 8.39 -6.28
N LEU A 11 -14.82 7.23 -6.68
CA LEU A 11 -13.93 6.44 -5.81
C LEU A 11 -12.66 7.21 -5.47
N THR A 12 -12.11 7.94 -6.43
CA THR A 12 -10.92 8.79 -6.25
C THR A 12 -11.21 9.93 -5.29
N GLU A 13 -12.32 10.66 -5.46
CA GLU A 13 -12.67 11.76 -4.55
C GLU A 13 -12.89 11.30 -3.11
N ILE A 14 -13.58 10.17 -2.92
CA ILE A 14 -13.80 9.59 -1.60
C ILE A 14 -12.47 9.14 -0.97
N ALA A 15 -11.57 8.55 -1.76
CA ALA A 15 -10.25 8.13 -1.29
C ALA A 15 -9.39 9.33 -0.87
N VAL A 16 -9.34 10.39 -1.68
CA VAL A 16 -8.61 11.63 -1.36
C VAL A 16 -9.17 12.27 -0.09
N ALA A 17 -10.49 12.39 0.02
CA ALA A 17 -11.13 12.94 1.21
C ALA A 17 -10.74 12.17 2.49
N TYR A 18 -10.64 10.84 2.41
CA TYR A 18 -10.33 10.01 3.56
C TYR A 18 -8.83 9.93 3.90
N TYR A 19 -7.98 9.67 2.91
CA TYR A 19 -6.56 9.37 3.12
C TYR A 19 -5.66 10.60 3.07
N ASP A 20 -6.00 11.60 2.26
CA ASP A 20 -5.19 12.83 2.07
C ASP A 20 -5.71 13.98 2.93
N GLN A 21 -7.04 14.13 3.03
CA GLN A 21 -7.69 15.20 3.80
C GLN A 21 -8.07 14.79 5.23
N GLU A 22 -7.79 13.54 5.61
CA GLU A 22 -8.09 12.96 6.94
C GLU A 22 -9.56 13.10 7.38
N GLN A 23 -10.51 13.24 6.44
CA GLN A 23 -11.93 13.35 6.77
C GLN A 23 -12.45 12.01 7.30
N THR A 24 -13.29 12.07 8.32
CA THR A 24 -13.99 10.89 8.83
C THR A 24 -15.00 10.38 7.80
N GLN A 25 -15.30 9.07 7.83
CA GLN A 25 -16.34 8.50 6.98
C GLN A 25 -17.72 9.15 7.19
N GLU A 26 -17.97 9.74 8.38
CA GLU A 26 -19.20 10.45 8.69
C GLU A 26 -19.26 11.83 8.01
N GLU A 27 -18.15 12.57 7.98
CA GLU A 27 -18.05 13.83 7.25
C GLU A 27 -18.17 13.62 5.74
N ILE A 28 -17.51 12.59 5.21
CA ILE A 28 -17.61 12.19 3.81
C ILE A 28 -19.06 11.77 3.49
N ALA A 29 -19.69 10.98 4.35
CA ALA A 29 -21.09 10.57 4.18
C ALA A 29 -22.02 11.78 4.04
N LYS A 30 -21.87 12.78 4.92
CA LYS A 30 -22.64 14.03 4.86
C LYS A 30 -22.35 14.84 3.59
N ARG A 31 -21.08 14.97 3.21
CA ARG A 31 -20.65 15.71 2.02
C ARG A 31 -21.23 15.14 0.72
N PHE A 32 -21.26 13.83 0.60
CA PHE A 32 -21.69 13.13 -0.63
C PHE A 32 -23.16 12.65 -0.56
N GLY A 33 -23.89 12.92 0.52
CA GLY A 33 -25.29 12.52 0.67
C GLY A 33 -25.50 11.01 0.68
N ILE A 34 -24.53 10.24 1.17
CA ILE A 34 -24.55 8.77 1.22
C ILE A 34 -24.38 8.26 2.65
N SER A 35 -24.75 7.00 2.91
CA SER A 35 -24.55 6.42 4.24
C SER A 35 -23.07 6.18 4.54
N ARG A 36 -22.69 6.29 5.81
CA ARG A 36 -21.34 5.91 6.31
C ARG A 36 -20.94 4.49 5.87
N ILE A 37 -21.88 3.54 5.88
CA ILE A 37 -21.66 2.17 5.40
C ILE A 37 -21.29 2.15 3.91
N LYS A 38 -21.95 2.97 3.09
CA LYS A 38 -21.65 3.09 1.66
C LYS A 38 -20.26 3.71 1.43
N VAL A 39 -19.86 4.72 2.21
CA VAL A 39 -18.49 5.27 2.18
C VAL A 39 -17.46 4.17 2.44
N GLY A 40 -17.64 3.37 3.49
CA GLY A 40 -16.72 2.26 3.80
C GLY A 40 -16.62 1.23 2.66
N ARG A 41 -17.74 0.91 2.00
CA ARG A 41 -17.73 0.02 0.81
C ARG A 41 -17.00 0.64 -0.37
N LEU A 42 -17.15 1.94 -0.61
CA LEU A 42 -16.48 2.66 -1.69
C LEU A 42 -14.97 2.77 -1.44
N LEU A 43 -14.52 3.04 -0.21
CA LEU A 43 -13.09 2.99 0.14
C LEU A 43 -12.50 1.58 -0.07
N LYS A 44 -13.25 0.53 0.25
CA LYS A 44 -12.83 -0.84 -0.04
C LYS A 44 -12.73 -1.09 -1.55
N LYS A 45 -13.72 -0.64 -2.34
CA LYS A 45 -13.70 -0.74 -3.80
C LYS A 45 -12.51 0.03 -4.39
N ALA A 46 -12.22 1.24 -3.90
CA ALA A 46 -11.08 2.03 -4.36
C ALA A 46 -9.74 1.30 -4.20
N ARG A 47 -9.56 0.54 -3.10
CA ARG A 47 -8.39 -0.34 -2.94
C ARG A 47 -8.38 -1.51 -3.91
N GLN A 48 -9.53 -2.17 -4.10
CA GLN A 48 -9.66 -3.32 -5.01
C GLN A 48 -9.40 -2.94 -6.48
N GLU A 49 -9.81 -1.74 -6.88
CA GLU A 49 -9.62 -1.21 -8.23
C GLU A 49 -8.22 -0.59 -8.43
N GLY A 50 -7.34 -0.62 -7.42
CA GLY A 50 -5.98 -0.07 -7.49
C GLY A 50 -5.89 1.45 -7.40
N ILE A 51 -6.99 2.16 -7.11
CA ILE A 51 -7.01 3.62 -6.92
C ILE A 51 -6.22 4.01 -5.65
N VAL A 52 -6.25 3.15 -4.64
CA VAL A 52 -5.53 3.33 -3.38
C VAL A 52 -4.59 2.16 -3.13
N GLU A 53 -3.31 2.46 -3.03
CA GLU A 53 -2.27 1.54 -2.57
C GLU A 53 -1.84 1.93 -1.15
N ILE A 54 -1.86 0.97 -0.21
CA ILE A 54 -1.41 1.20 1.16
C ILE A 54 -0.05 0.55 1.34
N SER A 55 0.98 1.38 1.56
CA SER A 55 2.32 0.89 1.90
C SER A 55 2.59 1.07 3.38
N VAL A 56 2.76 -0.04 4.10
CA VAL A 56 3.14 -0.03 5.52
C VAL A 56 4.66 -0.16 5.62
N LYS A 57 5.32 0.85 6.19
CA LYS A 57 6.75 0.76 6.52
C LYS A 57 6.91 0.05 7.86
N TYR A 58 7.32 -1.21 7.79
CA TYR A 58 7.61 -1.99 9.01
C TYR A 58 8.87 -1.48 9.72
N HIS A 59 8.86 -1.58 11.04
CA HIS A 59 9.97 -1.12 11.86
C HIS A 59 11.26 -1.89 11.53
N PRO A 60 12.42 -1.23 11.34
CA PRO A 60 13.66 -1.84 10.83
C PRO A 60 14.22 -3.00 11.68
N VAL A 61 13.77 -3.12 12.93
CA VAL A 61 14.35 -4.04 13.92
C VAL A 61 14.12 -5.51 13.54
N PHE A 62 12.98 -5.85 12.91
CA PHE A 62 12.68 -7.26 12.56
C PHE A 62 13.46 -7.75 11.34
N SER A 63 13.63 -6.91 10.31
CA SER A 63 14.39 -7.28 9.12
C SER A 63 15.91 -7.23 9.36
N SER A 64 16.38 -6.32 10.22
CA SER A 64 17.81 -6.13 10.48
C SER A 64 18.48 -7.34 11.13
N GLN A 65 17.84 -8.00 12.10
CA GLN A 65 18.45 -9.18 12.76
C GLN A 65 18.62 -10.37 11.81
N ILE A 66 17.59 -10.67 11.01
CA ILE A 66 17.64 -11.76 10.02
C ILE A 66 18.66 -11.42 8.93
N GLU A 67 18.68 -10.18 8.46
CA GLU A 67 19.68 -9.72 7.50
C GLU A 67 21.11 -9.92 8.02
N GLN A 68 21.39 -9.52 9.26
CA GLN A 68 22.72 -9.69 9.87
C GLN A 68 23.12 -11.16 9.99
N GLN A 69 22.19 -12.07 10.30
CA GLN A 69 22.48 -13.51 10.33
C GLN A 69 22.86 -14.03 8.94
N PHE A 70 22.15 -13.60 7.89
CA PHE A 70 22.47 -13.99 6.51
C PHE A 70 23.81 -13.42 6.04
N ILE A 71 24.11 -12.16 6.35
CA ILE A 71 25.40 -11.54 6.04
C ILE A 71 26.54 -12.30 6.72
N SER A 72 26.39 -12.60 8.01
CA SER A 72 27.41 -13.33 8.79
C SER A 72 27.63 -14.75 8.27
N HIS A 73 26.56 -15.47 7.94
CA HIS A 73 26.64 -16.86 7.52
C HIS A 73 27.09 -17.04 6.05
N PHE A 74 26.62 -16.19 5.14
CA PHE A 74 26.85 -16.36 3.70
C PHE A 74 27.85 -15.35 3.11
N GLY A 75 28.33 -14.36 3.86
CA GLY A 75 29.29 -13.36 3.38
C GLY A 75 28.73 -12.42 2.30
N ILE A 76 27.42 -12.31 2.19
CA ILE A 76 26.74 -11.41 1.23
C ILE A 76 26.72 -9.97 1.75
N LYS A 77 26.64 -8.99 0.85
CA LYS A 77 26.67 -7.56 1.22
C LYS A 77 25.38 -7.06 1.87
N ARG A 78 24.23 -7.61 1.45
CA ARG A 78 22.87 -7.24 1.89
C ARG A 78 21.95 -8.44 1.73
N ALA A 79 20.95 -8.53 2.59
CA ALA A 79 19.86 -9.50 2.47
C ALA A 79 18.52 -8.75 2.66
N LEU A 80 17.74 -8.66 1.58
CA LEU A 80 16.42 -8.05 1.63
C LEU A 80 15.40 -9.09 2.08
N ILE A 81 14.83 -8.90 3.27
CA ILE A 81 13.87 -9.84 3.87
C ILE A 81 12.47 -9.25 3.75
N ALA A 82 11.64 -9.85 2.89
CA ALA A 82 10.22 -9.56 2.84
C ALA A 82 9.52 -10.21 4.04
N LEU A 83 8.43 -9.61 4.49
CA LEU A 83 7.59 -10.25 5.50
C LEU A 83 6.89 -11.47 4.90
N ASP A 84 6.65 -12.44 5.77
CA ASP A 84 5.90 -13.64 5.41
C ASP A 84 4.40 -13.33 5.35
N HIS A 85 3.75 -13.91 4.37
CA HIS A 85 2.33 -13.76 4.09
C HIS A 85 1.76 -15.07 3.57
N HIS A 86 0.57 -15.45 4.06
CA HIS A 86 -0.06 -16.73 3.69
C HIS A 86 -0.58 -16.77 2.25
N ASP A 87 -0.93 -15.60 1.70
CA ASP A 87 -1.33 -15.47 0.31
C ASP A 87 -0.10 -15.26 -0.60
N GLU A 88 0.03 -16.08 -1.64
CA GLU A 88 1.18 -16.06 -2.54
C GLU A 88 1.26 -14.81 -3.43
N ASP A 89 0.13 -14.26 -3.86
CA ASP A 89 0.11 -13.07 -4.71
C ASP A 89 0.55 -11.86 -3.88
N GLU A 90 0.03 -11.75 -2.66
CA GLU A 90 0.49 -10.75 -1.68
C GLU A 90 1.98 -10.96 -1.36
N GLN A 91 2.45 -12.19 -1.15
CA GLN A 91 3.86 -12.47 -0.90
C GLN A 91 4.75 -11.98 -2.06
N ARG A 92 4.34 -12.24 -3.31
CA ARG A 92 5.05 -11.78 -4.51
C ARG A 92 5.09 -10.26 -4.58
N GLN A 93 3.98 -9.58 -4.27
CA GLN A 93 3.91 -8.13 -4.22
C GLN A 93 4.84 -7.55 -3.14
N GLN A 94 4.89 -8.13 -1.94
CA GLN A 94 5.78 -7.68 -0.88
C GLN A 94 7.27 -7.79 -1.28
N VAL A 95 7.66 -8.90 -1.92
CA VAL A 95 9.02 -9.07 -2.43
C VAL A 95 9.34 -8.04 -3.52
N ALA A 96 8.43 -7.85 -4.48
CA ALA A 96 8.61 -6.90 -5.56
C ALA A 96 8.74 -5.46 -5.05
N ALA A 97 7.88 -5.05 -4.12
CA ALA A 97 7.92 -3.74 -3.49
C ALA A 97 9.24 -3.50 -2.73
N LEU A 98 9.71 -4.51 -1.98
CA LEU A 98 10.98 -4.41 -1.25
C LEU A 98 12.17 -4.19 -2.17
N VAL A 99 12.25 -4.96 -3.26
CA VAL A 99 13.32 -4.83 -4.26
C VAL A 99 13.22 -3.50 -4.99
N SER A 100 12.01 -3.09 -5.42
CA SER A 100 11.78 -1.83 -6.11
C SER A 100 12.22 -0.63 -5.26
N ASN A 101 11.84 -0.60 -3.98
CA ASN A 101 12.25 0.46 -3.05
C ASN A 101 13.77 0.50 -2.84
N TYR A 102 14.41 -0.66 -2.70
CA TYR A 102 15.87 -0.73 -2.58
C TYR A 102 16.55 -0.22 -3.85
N LEU A 103 16.12 -0.68 -5.03
CA LEU A 103 16.67 -0.25 -6.31
C LEU A 103 16.49 1.25 -6.53
N ALA A 104 15.31 1.80 -6.23
CA ALA A 104 15.05 3.24 -6.36
C ALA A 104 15.99 4.09 -5.49
N GLY A 105 16.36 3.59 -4.30
CA GLY A 105 17.32 4.26 -3.42
C GLY A 105 18.77 4.16 -3.92
N VAL A 106 19.17 2.99 -4.42
CA VAL A 106 20.55 2.75 -4.90
C VAL A 106 20.80 3.41 -6.25
N LEU A 107 19.84 3.34 -7.18
CA LEU A 107 19.98 3.83 -8.55
C LEU A 107 19.88 5.36 -8.67
N LYS A 108 19.33 6.06 -7.67
CA LYS A 108 19.29 7.54 -7.65
C LYS A 108 20.66 8.21 -7.50
N THR A 109 21.74 7.44 -7.34
CA THR A 109 23.10 7.96 -7.07
C THR A 109 24.06 7.79 -8.26
N ILE A 110 23.56 7.83 -9.50
CA ILE A 110 24.40 7.89 -10.71
C ILE A 110 24.10 9.17 -11.47
#